data_AF-A0A925BQN6-F1
#
_entry.id   AF-A0A925BQN6-F1
#
_cell.length_a   1.000
_cell.length_b   1.000
_cell.length_c   1.000
_cell.angle_alpha   90.00
_cell.angle_beta   90.00
_cell.angle_gamma   90.00
#
_symmetry.space_group_name_H-M   'P 1'
#
loop_
_entity.id
_entity.type
_entity.pdbx_description
1 polymer ?
#
loop_
_entity_poly.entity_id
_entity_poly.type
_entity_poly.pdbx_seq_one_letter_code
_entity_poly.pdbx_strand_id
1 'polypeptide(L)'
;MKDRTSELRAFYDFVGEKLRLGESRQSPASVFDEWQSLHSENEQDEFHDDQDDYEAIKESLDAMHAGEPAKSLEQFERDFRERHGLPPRS
;
A
#
# COMPACT_ATOMS: atom_id res chain seq x y z
N MET A 1 -4.92 7.51 0.24
CA MET A 1 -5.94 6.52 0.66
C MET A 1 -7.07 6.61 -0.35
N LYS A 2 -7.10 5.72 -1.36
CA LYS A 2 -8.19 5.71 -2.34
C LYS A 2 -9.49 5.44 -1.58
N ASP A 3 -10.55 6.18 -1.92
CA ASP A 3 -11.85 6.01 -1.31
C ASP A 3 -12.40 4.66 -1.78
N ARG A 4 -12.59 3.71 -0.87
CA ARG A 4 -13.16 2.38 -1.19
C ARG A 4 -14.48 2.48 -1.97
N THR A 5 -15.19 3.59 -1.84
CA THR A 5 -16.42 3.91 -2.57
C THR A 5 -16.16 4.22 -4.05
N SER A 6 -15.01 4.83 -4.39
CA SER A 6 -14.65 5.10 -5.79
C SER A 6 -14.23 3.83 -6.53
N GLU A 7 -13.53 2.92 -5.84
CA GLU A 7 -13.15 1.60 -6.41
C GLU A 7 -14.38 0.73 -6.70
N LEU A 8 -15.35 0.70 -5.78
CA LEU A 8 -16.59 -0.05 -5.98
C LEU A 8 -17.41 0.49 -7.16
N ARG A 9 -17.39 1.81 -7.40
CA ARG A 9 -18.03 2.41 -8.57
C ARG A 9 -17.31 2.04 -9.86
N ALA A 10 -15.98 2.10 -9.88
CA ALA A 10 -15.18 1.71 -11.03
C ALA A 10 -15.40 0.24 -11.42
N PHE A 11 -15.49 -0.66 -10.44
CA PHE A 11 -15.84 -2.05 -10.68
C PHE A 11 -17.26 -2.21 -11.25
N TYR A 12 -18.24 -1.48 -10.72
CA TYR A 12 -19.62 -1.52 -11.20
C TYR A 12 -19.74 -1.08 -12.66
N ASP A 13 -19.05 0.00 -13.03
CA ASP A 13 -19.03 0.53 -14.40
C ASP A 13 -18.37 -0.47 -15.36
N PHE A 14 -17.27 -1.10 -14.96
CA PHE A 14 -16.58 -2.14 -15.73
C PHE A 14 -17.48 -3.35 -16.01
N VAL A 15 -18.16 -3.86 -14.98
CA VAL A 15 -19.10 -4.99 -15.13
C VAL A 15 -20.28 -4.59 -16.03
N GLY A 16 -20.79 -3.36 -15.86
CA GLY A 16 -21.87 -2.83 -16.69
C GLY A 16 -21.49 -2.78 -18.18
N GLU A 17 -20.26 -2.38 -18.49
CA GLU A 17 -19.75 -2.36 -19.86
C GLU A 17 -19.60 -3.77 -20.45
N LYS A 18 -19.04 -4.72 -19.69
CA LYS A 18 -18.89 -6.12 -20.09
C LYS A 18 -20.23 -6.79 -20.41
N LEU A 19 -21.24 -6.53 -19.58
CA LEU A 19 -22.60 -7.04 -19.80
C LEU A 19 -23.24 -6.42 -21.04
N ARG A 20 -23.01 -5.12 -21.30
CA ARG A 20 -23.53 -4.43 -22.49
C ARG A 20 -22.92 -4.95 -23.79
N LEU A 21 -21.63 -5.34 -23.75
CA LEU A 21 -20.92 -5.92 -24.90
C LEU A 21 -21.30 -7.38 -25.18
N GLY A 22 -22.12 -8.01 -24.32
CA GLY A 22 -22.53 -9.40 -24.50
C GLY A 22 -21.41 -10.40 -24.20
N GLU A 23 -20.36 -9.99 -23.48
CA GLU A 23 -19.26 -10.85 -23.01
C GLU A 23 -19.68 -11.71 -21.79
N SER A 24 -20.98 -12.00 -21.68
CA SER A 24 -21.66 -12.62 -20.54
C SER A 24 -21.38 -14.12 -20.36
N ARG A 25 -20.38 -14.67 -21.06
CA ARG A 25 -19.92 -16.05 -20.85
C ARG A 25 -18.94 -16.18 -19.70
N GLN A 26 -18.33 -15.08 -19.25
CA GLN A 26 -17.41 -15.10 -18.12
C GLN A 26 -18.19 -15.21 -16.80
N SER A 27 -17.65 -16.01 -15.87
CA SER A 27 -18.18 -16.06 -14.52
C SER A 27 -17.84 -14.75 -13.78
N PRO A 28 -18.62 -14.37 -12.75
CA PRO A 28 -18.32 -13.19 -11.95
C PRO A 28 -16.89 -13.17 -11.37
N ALA A 29 -16.35 -14.33 -11.01
CA ALA A 29 -14.97 -14.45 -10.54
C ALA A 29 -13.96 -14.12 -11.64
N SER A 30 -14.16 -14.63 -12.87
CA SER A 30 -13.29 -14.32 -14.01
C SER A 30 -13.32 -12.84 -14.40
N VAL A 31 -14.47 -12.18 -14.27
CA VAL A 31 -14.60 -10.74 -14.53
C VAL A 31 -13.87 -9.93 -13.46
N PHE A 32 -13.91 -10.38 -12.20
CA PHE A 32 -13.16 -9.76 -11.11
C PHE A 32 -11.64 -9.91 -11.29
N ASP A 33 -11.16 -11.11 -11.65
CA ASP A 33 -9.74 -11.37 -11.92
C ASP A 33 -9.22 -10.50 -13.09
N GLU A 34 -10.03 -10.35 -14.14
CA GLU A 34 -9.71 -9.47 -15.28
C GLU A 34 -9.66 -8.00 -14.88
N TRP A 35 -10.64 -7.54 -14.09
CA TRP A 35 -10.65 -6.18 -13.56
C TRP A 35 -9.42 -5.88 -12.71
N GLN A 36 -9.04 -6.81 -11.83
CA GLN A 36 -7.81 -6.70 -11.03
C GLN A 36 -6.58 -6.62 -11.92
N SER A 37 -6.44 -7.50 -12.92
CA SER A 37 -5.28 -7.47 -13.82
C SER A 37 -5.12 -6.12 -14.51
N LEU A 38 -6.22 -5.52 -14.99
CA LEU A 38 -6.20 -4.23 -15.70
C LEU A 38 -5.96 -3.02 -14.77
N HIS A 39 -6.34 -3.14 -13.50
CA HIS A 39 -6.17 -2.05 -12.53
C HIS A 39 -4.86 -2.15 -11.76
N SER A 40 -4.30 -3.35 -11.55
CA SER A 40 -2.98 -3.54 -10.94
C SER A 40 -1.83 -3.11 -11.85
N GLU A 41 -1.97 -3.14 -13.17
CA GLU A 41 -0.97 -2.60 -14.09
C GLU A 41 -0.84 -1.07 -14.03
N ASN A 42 -1.90 -0.36 -13.61
CA ASN A 42 -1.87 1.09 -13.39
C ASN A 42 -1.48 1.49 -11.96
N GLU A 43 -1.33 0.53 -11.05
CA GLU A 43 -0.90 0.77 -9.67
C GLU A 43 0.62 0.63 -9.50
N GLN A 44 1.33 0.09 -10.48
CA GLN A 44 2.80 -0.01 -10.45
C GLN A 44 3.51 1.36 -10.50
N ASP A 45 2.83 2.43 -10.92
CA ASP A 45 3.38 3.80 -10.92
C ASP A 45 3.10 4.60 -9.62
N GLU A 46 2.20 4.12 -8.73
CA GLU A 46 1.91 4.80 -7.44
C GLU A 46 2.47 4.06 -6.20
N PHE A 47 2.91 2.81 -6.34
CA PHE A 47 3.61 2.04 -5.29
C PHE A 47 5.13 1.99 -5.51
N HIS A 48 5.73 3.14 -5.77
CA HIS A 48 7.18 3.30 -5.59
C HIS A 48 7.50 3.52 -4.11
N ASP A 49 7.49 2.43 -3.30
CA ASP A 49 8.38 2.15 -2.14
C ASP A 49 7.91 1.01 -1.20
N ASP A 50 7.11 0.04 -1.67
CA ASP A 50 6.64 -1.06 -0.80
C ASP A 50 7.76 -1.94 -0.22
N GLN A 51 8.93 -1.98 -0.87
CA GLN A 51 10.11 -2.70 -0.38
C GLN A 51 10.65 -2.04 0.90
N ASP A 52 10.78 -0.72 0.91
CA ASP A 52 11.33 0.05 2.03
C ASP A 52 10.36 0.00 3.22
N ASP A 53 9.05 0.06 2.97
CA ASP A 53 8.02 -0.10 4.01
C ASP A 53 8.02 -1.51 4.61
N TYR A 54 8.14 -2.54 3.77
CA TYR A 54 8.24 -3.92 4.25
C TYR A 54 9.51 -4.15 5.08
N GLU A 55 10.65 -3.61 4.62
CA GLU A 55 11.92 -3.70 5.33
C GLU A 55 11.88 -2.96 6.67
N ALA A 56 11.26 -1.78 6.72
CA ALA A 56 11.09 -1.02 7.97
C ALA A 56 10.20 -1.73 8.99
N ILE A 57 9.10 -2.35 8.54
CA ILE A 57 8.22 -3.14 9.41
C ILE A 57 8.97 -4.37 9.93
N LYS A 58 9.72 -5.06 9.07
CA LYS A 58 10.50 -6.22 9.44
C LYS A 58 11.59 -5.87 10.45
N GLU A 59 12.34 -4.80 10.23
CA GLU A 59 13.37 -4.30 11.17
C GLU A 59 12.75 -4.01 12.54
N SER A 60 11.57 -3.38 12.56
CA SER A 60 10.85 -3.08 13.80
C SER A 60 10.45 -4.36 14.56
N LEU A 61 9.98 -5.39 13.85
CA LEU A 61 9.63 -6.68 14.46
C LEU A 61 10.86 -7.44 14.97
N ASP A 62 11.96 -7.42 14.22
CA ASP A 62 13.22 -8.04 14.61
C ASP A 62 13.81 -7.37 15.87
N ALA A 63 13.76 -6.03 15.96
CA ALA A 63 14.20 -5.28 17.14
C ALA A 63 13.35 -5.61 18.38
N MET A 64 12.02 -5.72 18.21
CA MET A 64 11.12 -6.16 19.28
C MET A 64 11.44 -7.59 19.76
N HIS A 65 11.70 -8.51 18.83
CA HIS A 65 12.04 -9.90 19.15
C HIS A 65 13.41 -10.02 19.83
N ALA A 66 14.37 -9.18 19.45
CA ALA A 66 15.69 -9.08 20.09
C ALA A 66 15.63 -8.52 21.53
N GLY A 67 14.45 -8.07 21.99
CA GLY A 67 14.27 -7.48 23.31
C GLY A 67 14.87 -6.09 23.41
N GLU A 68 15.07 -5.40 22.28
CA GLU A 68 15.52 -4.02 22.33
C GLU A 68 14.45 -3.17 23.05
N PRO A 69 14.84 -2.41 24.09
CA PRO A 69 13.89 -1.55 24.77
C PRO A 69 13.41 -0.47 23.80
N ALA A 70 12.09 -0.28 23.73
CA ALA A 70 11.52 0.85 23.00
C ALA A 70 12.18 2.14 23.48
N LYS A 71 12.85 2.85 22.57
CA LYS A 71 13.42 4.17 22.86
C LYS A 71 12.28 5.17 23.08
N SER A 72 12.49 6.15 23.95
CA SER A 72 11.53 7.24 24.06
C SER A 72 11.49 8.03 22.74
N LEU A 73 10.38 8.71 22.47
CA LEU A 73 10.25 9.51 21.26
C LEU A 73 11.34 10.59 21.17
N GLU A 74 11.71 11.19 22.31
CA GLU A 74 12.78 12.18 22.41
C GLU A 74 14.17 11.59 22.10
N GLN A 75 14.42 10.34 22.53
CA GLN A 75 15.66 9.63 22.22
C GLN A 75 15.72 9.26 20.74
N PHE A 76 14.63 8.73 20.18
CA PHE A 76 14.51 8.46 18.74
C PHE A 76 14.76 9.73 17.93
N GLU A 77 14.12 10.83 18.31
CA GLU A 77 14.23 12.09 17.60
C GLU A 77 15.68 12.60 17.58
N ARG A 78 16.37 12.57 18.72
CA ARG A 78 17.78 12.96 18.81
C ARG A 78 18.65 12.08 17.91
N ASP A 79 18.52 10.76 18.02
CA ASP A 79 19.30 9.79 17.24
C ASP A 79 19.03 9.91 15.73
N PHE A 80 17.78 10.20 15.34
CA PHE A 80 17.39 10.44 13.95
C PHE A 80 18.02 11.73 13.42
N ARG A 81 17.91 12.83 14.17
CA ARG A 81 18.49 14.12 13.76
C ARG A 81 20.00 14.07 13.61
N GLU A 82 20.70 13.41 14.54
CA GLU A 82 22.15 13.24 14.48
C GLU A 82 22.57 12.45 13.23
N ARG A 83 21.90 11.32 12.95
CA ARG A 83 22.17 10.50 11.76
C ARG A 83 21.94 11.24 10.44
N HIS A 84 20.98 12.15 10.40
CA HIS A 84 20.60 12.89 9.20
C HIS A 84 21.10 14.35 9.16
N GLY A 85 21.95 14.76 10.11
CA GLY A 85 22.52 16.11 10.15
C GLY A 85 21.49 17.23 10.36
N LEU A 86 20.36 16.93 11.01
CA LEU A 86 19.29 17.88 11.26
C LEU A 86 19.55 18.69 12.54
N PRO A 87 19.22 19.99 12.58
CA PRO A 87 19.38 20.80 13.79
C PRO A 87 18.44 20.32 14.91
N PRO A 88 18.81 20.53 16.19
CA PRO A 88 17.93 20.25 17.32
C PRO A 88 16.66 21.11 17.24
N ARG A 89 15.53 20.57 17.73
CA ARG A 89 14.31 21.38 17.89
C ARG A 89 14.50 22.33 19.06
N SER A 90 14.21 23.61 18.80
CA SER A 90 14.11 24.67 19.81
C SER A 90 12.93 24.45 20.75
#